data_AF-A0A553DW66-F1
#
_entry.id   AF-A0A553DW66-F1
#
_cell.length_a   1.000
_cell.length_b   1.000
_cell.length_c   1.000
_cell.angle_alpha   90.00
_cell.angle_beta   90.00
_cell.angle_gamma   90.00
#
_symmetry.space_group_name_H-M   'P 1'
#
loop_
_entity.id
_entity.type
_entity.pdbx_description
1 polymer ?
#
loop_
_entity_poly.entity_id
_entity_poly.type
_entity_poly.pdbx_seq_one_letter_code
_entity_poly.pdbx_strand_id
1 'polypeptide(L)'
;MLGLAGGNFWQGAVTGLVVSGLNHAMHKMQEKSMLDKAIRKGGYGKILDDDPYLNWSNEEIGEFASKVFPDLYESANCPSFEKQTMIGGNSDIAGQAQALRSGTEGNYTIRSLGKILIRSNVLNSIRQLGSVVGHELNHMTDYINGAYAGWINQYKLVKGKAYSEVKAYGWEQSMGSPYFNSQMYNHNLNLTK
;
A
#
# COMPACT_ATOMS: atom_id res chain seq x y z
N MET A 1 14.63 29.19 13.09
CA MET A 1 14.81 28.39 11.86
C MET A 1 15.27 27.00 12.28
N LEU A 2 14.40 26.00 12.18
CA LEU A 2 14.70 24.59 12.50
C LEU A 2 14.52 23.75 11.24
N GLY A 3 15.43 22.80 11.07
CA GLY A 3 15.88 22.23 9.80
C GLY A 3 14.85 21.47 8.97
N LEU A 4 14.97 21.67 7.66
CA LEU A 4 14.34 20.93 6.57
C LEU A 4 14.91 19.49 6.45
N ALA A 5 14.65 18.65 7.45
CA ALA A 5 15.10 17.24 7.45
C ALA A 5 13.95 16.22 7.21
N GLY A 6 12.84 16.65 6.60
CA GLY A 6 11.67 15.79 6.38
C GLY A 6 11.65 15.02 5.05
N GLY A 7 12.48 15.42 4.07
CA GLY A 7 12.35 14.94 2.68
C GLY A 7 12.97 13.57 2.38
N ASN A 8 13.99 13.15 3.14
CA ASN A 8 14.78 11.94 2.82
C ASN A 8 14.74 10.87 3.92
N PHE A 9 14.23 11.20 5.12
CA PHE A 9 14.18 10.27 6.25
C PHE A 9 13.03 9.26 6.12
N TRP A 10 11.86 9.69 5.65
CA TRP A 10 10.68 8.83 5.53
C TRP A 10 10.78 7.82 4.37
N GLN A 11 11.38 8.22 3.24
CA GLN A 11 11.75 7.27 2.18
C GLN A 11 12.76 6.25 2.72
N GLY A 12 13.78 6.71 3.48
CA GLY A 12 14.79 5.83 4.07
C GLY A 12 14.27 4.90 5.18
N ALA A 13 13.25 5.27 5.95
CA ALA A 13 12.72 4.45 7.04
C ALA A 13 11.73 3.38 6.56
N VAL A 14 10.86 3.70 5.59
CA VAL A 14 9.93 2.73 4.99
C VAL A 14 10.67 1.76 4.07
N THR A 15 11.60 2.28 3.27
CA THR A 15 12.52 1.43 2.50
C THR A 15 13.47 0.69 3.43
N GLY A 16 13.99 1.31 4.48
CA GLY A 16 14.94 0.68 5.41
C GLY A 16 14.34 -0.46 6.24
N LEU A 17 13.11 -0.34 6.74
CA LEU A 17 12.46 -1.42 7.52
C LEU A 17 12.07 -2.60 6.63
N VAL A 18 11.48 -2.34 5.45
CA VAL A 18 11.08 -3.40 4.51
C VAL A 18 12.32 -4.06 3.87
N VAL A 19 13.32 -3.27 3.47
CA VAL A 19 14.53 -3.79 2.82
C VAL A 19 15.46 -4.48 3.81
N SER A 20 15.62 -4.00 5.05
CA SER A 20 16.54 -4.65 6.00
C SER A 20 16.11 -6.07 6.40
N GLY A 21 14.79 -6.32 6.54
CA GLY A 21 14.24 -7.66 6.80
C GLY A 21 14.27 -8.61 5.59
N LEU A 22 14.21 -8.08 4.36
CA LEU A 22 14.27 -8.86 3.12
C LEU A 22 15.69 -9.07 2.58
N ASN A 23 16.66 -8.22 2.96
CA ASN A 23 18.04 -8.23 2.47
C ASN A 23 18.88 -9.40 3.00
N HIS A 24 18.60 -9.93 4.20
CA HIS A 24 19.38 -11.05 4.73
C HIS A 24 19.04 -12.41 4.07
N ALA A 25 17.85 -12.57 3.48
CA ALA A 25 17.44 -13.81 2.81
C ALA A 25 17.80 -13.84 1.31
N MET A 26 18.61 -12.89 0.83
CA MET A 26 18.62 -12.43 -0.56
C MET A 26 19.62 -13.12 -1.52
N HIS A 27 20.16 -14.30 -1.19
CA HIS A 27 21.04 -15.03 -2.13
C HIS A 27 20.46 -16.37 -2.60
N LYS A 28 20.21 -16.47 -3.92
CA LYS A 28 19.89 -17.66 -4.76
C LYS A 28 18.43 -17.95 -5.14
N MET A 29 17.72 -16.99 -5.76
CA MET A 29 16.62 -17.34 -6.67
C MET A 29 16.66 -16.43 -7.91
N GLN A 30 16.74 -17.05 -9.10
CA GLN A 30 16.62 -16.41 -10.42
C GLN A 30 15.45 -15.42 -10.41
N GLU A 31 15.68 -14.22 -10.96
CA GLU A 31 14.80 -13.03 -11.01
C GLU A 31 13.30 -13.27 -10.74
N LYS A 32 12.94 -13.40 -9.45
CA LYS A 32 11.55 -13.29 -8.97
C LYS A 32 11.46 -11.99 -8.18
N SER A 33 10.44 -11.17 -8.45
CA SER A 33 10.21 -9.88 -7.79
C SER A 33 10.21 -10.01 -6.27
N MET A 34 10.44 -8.91 -5.54
CA MET A 34 10.35 -8.96 -4.07
C MET A 34 8.93 -9.30 -3.62
N LEU A 35 7.91 -8.93 -4.40
CA LEU A 35 6.52 -9.35 -4.20
C LEU A 35 6.37 -10.88 -4.27
N ASP A 36 6.87 -11.52 -5.33
CA ASP A 36 6.80 -12.98 -5.48
C ASP A 36 7.53 -13.70 -4.32
N LYS A 37 8.66 -13.14 -3.87
CA LYS A 37 9.40 -13.65 -2.70
C LYS A 37 8.58 -13.53 -1.42
N ALA A 38 7.95 -12.38 -1.19
CA ALA A 38 7.09 -12.15 -0.03
C ALA A 38 5.89 -13.12 -0.03
N ILE A 39 5.21 -13.30 -1.16
CA ILE A 39 4.08 -14.21 -1.32
C ILE A 39 4.49 -15.66 -1.02
N ARG A 40 5.64 -16.11 -1.54
CA ARG A 40 6.19 -17.44 -1.23
C ARG A 40 6.51 -17.61 0.25
N LYS A 41 7.17 -16.62 0.85
CA LYS A 41 7.52 -16.62 2.28
C LYS A 41 6.26 -16.67 3.17
N GLY A 42 5.18 -16.02 2.75
CA GLY A 42 3.88 -16.07 3.42
C GLY A 42 3.15 -17.41 3.30
N GLY A 43 3.73 -18.41 2.63
CA GLY A 43 3.16 -19.76 2.48
C GLY A 43 2.31 -19.95 1.22
N TYR A 44 2.24 -18.97 0.34
CA TYR A 44 1.37 -18.99 -0.84
C TYR A 44 2.09 -19.35 -2.14
N GLY A 45 3.25 -20.01 -2.06
CA GLY A 45 4.08 -20.31 -3.24
C GLY A 45 3.37 -21.14 -4.31
N LYS A 46 2.57 -22.14 -3.90
CA LYS A 46 1.77 -22.95 -4.84
C LYS A 46 0.71 -22.11 -5.56
N ILE A 47 0.01 -21.24 -4.83
CA ILE A 47 -1.01 -20.36 -5.40
C ILE A 47 -0.38 -19.34 -6.35
N LEU A 48 0.83 -18.86 -6.04
CA LEU A 48 1.60 -17.99 -6.92
C LEU A 48 2.04 -18.67 -8.24
N ASP A 49 2.33 -19.97 -8.18
CA ASP A 49 2.73 -20.77 -9.33
C ASP A 49 1.53 -21.15 -10.22
N ASP A 50 0.41 -21.53 -9.60
CA ASP A 50 -0.82 -21.91 -10.31
C ASP A 50 -1.63 -20.69 -10.80
N ASP A 51 -1.47 -19.55 -10.12
CA ASP A 51 -2.18 -18.26 -10.32
C ASP A 51 -3.70 -18.40 -10.56
N PRO A 52 -4.43 -19.09 -9.67
CA PRO A 52 -5.87 -19.30 -9.85
C PRO A 52 -6.67 -18.04 -9.51
N TYR A 53 -7.94 -18.01 -9.92
CA TYR A 53 -8.93 -17.13 -9.32
C TYR A 53 -9.07 -17.44 -7.82
N LEU A 54 -8.88 -16.42 -6.99
CA LEU A 54 -8.95 -16.51 -5.53
C LEU A 54 -10.38 -16.25 -5.07
N ASN A 55 -11.15 -17.31 -4.80
CA ASN A 55 -12.48 -17.14 -4.19
C ASN A 55 -12.38 -16.89 -2.67
N TRP A 56 -11.48 -16.00 -2.25
CA TRP A 56 -11.18 -15.75 -0.85
C TRP A 56 -12.24 -14.89 -0.16
N SER A 57 -12.48 -15.21 1.11
CA SER A 57 -13.22 -14.43 2.10
C SER A 57 -12.43 -13.18 2.53
N ASN A 58 -13.10 -12.29 3.28
CA ASN A 58 -12.46 -11.11 3.83
C ASN A 58 -11.36 -11.48 4.84
N GLU A 59 -11.59 -12.54 5.60
CA GLU A 59 -10.66 -13.08 6.60
C GLU A 59 -9.42 -13.67 5.94
N GLU A 60 -9.57 -14.41 4.84
CA GLU A 60 -8.44 -14.95 4.06
C GLU A 60 -7.57 -13.84 3.47
N ILE A 61 -8.17 -12.71 3.05
CA ILE A 61 -7.40 -11.53 2.59
C ILE A 61 -6.61 -10.91 3.77
N GLY A 62 -7.22 -10.83 4.95
CA GLY A 62 -6.54 -10.37 6.17
C GLY A 62 -5.37 -11.26 6.58
N GLU A 63 -5.58 -12.58 6.55
CA GLU A 63 -4.53 -13.56 6.82
C GLU A 63 -3.39 -13.43 5.81
N PHE A 64 -3.72 -13.32 4.51
CA PHE A 64 -2.74 -13.07 3.46
C PHE A 64 -1.91 -11.81 3.75
N ALA A 65 -2.55 -10.68 4.06
CA ALA A 65 -1.87 -9.43 4.37
C ALA A 65 -0.89 -9.59 5.56
N SER A 66 -1.34 -10.24 6.64
CA SER A 66 -0.54 -10.49 7.84
C SER A 66 0.68 -11.38 7.60
N LYS A 67 0.56 -12.37 6.70
CA LYS A 67 1.64 -13.33 6.41
C LYS A 67 2.62 -12.83 5.36
N VAL A 68 2.11 -12.11 4.36
CA VAL A 68 2.91 -11.65 3.21
C VAL A 68 3.58 -10.30 3.51
N PHE A 69 2.94 -9.43 4.27
CA PHE A 69 3.45 -8.10 4.61
C PHE A 69 3.34 -7.80 6.12
N PRO A 70 3.89 -8.64 7.03
CA PRO A 70 3.65 -8.53 8.47
C PRO A 70 3.94 -7.13 9.03
N ASP A 71 5.12 -6.57 8.75
CA ASP A 71 5.52 -5.26 9.29
C ASP A 71 4.66 -4.11 8.75
N LEU A 72 4.28 -4.17 7.47
CA LEU A 72 3.44 -3.17 6.84
C LEU A 72 1.97 -3.30 7.32
N TYR A 73 1.50 -4.53 7.55
CA TYR A 73 0.20 -4.82 8.13
C TYR A 73 0.09 -4.32 9.56
N GLU A 74 1.14 -4.54 10.37
CA GLU A 74 1.24 -4.01 11.73
C GLU A 74 1.33 -2.47 11.74
N SER A 75 2.14 -1.88 10.86
CA SER A 75 2.25 -0.41 10.71
C SER A 75 0.91 0.23 10.27
N ALA A 76 0.10 -0.52 9.53
CA ALA A 76 -1.26 -0.16 9.16
C ALA A 76 -2.29 -0.44 10.28
N ASN A 77 -1.85 -0.81 11.49
CA ASN A 77 -2.68 -1.16 12.64
C ASN A 77 -3.68 -2.29 12.33
N CYS A 78 -3.21 -3.31 11.62
CA CYS A 78 -3.92 -4.57 11.35
C CYS A 78 -5.37 -4.36 10.86
N PRO A 79 -5.57 -3.68 9.70
CA PRO A 79 -6.91 -3.35 9.24
C PRO A 79 -7.71 -4.61 8.85
N SER A 80 -9.02 -4.48 8.95
CA SER A 80 -9.97 -5.42 8.35
C SER A 80 -10.13 -5.18 6.85
N PHE A 81 -10.56 -6.20 6.11
CA PHE A 81 -10.81 -6.11 4.68
C PHE A 81 -12.29 -6.33 4.35
N GLU A 82 -12.76 -5.70 3.29
CA GLU A 82 -14.12 -5.91 2.79
C GLU A 82 -14.12 -5.96 1.26
N LYS A 83 -14.47 -7.12 0.71
CA LYS A 83 -14.61 -7.33 -0.72
C LYS A 83 -15.89 -6.69 -1.25
N GLN A 84 -15.77 -5.93 -2.34
CA GLN A 84 -16.89 -5.30 -3.03
C GLN A 84 -16.78 -5.48 -4.55
N THR A 85 -17.92 -5.55 -5.25
CA THR A 85 -17.93 -5.63 -6.72
C THR A 85 -17.46 -4.31 -7.36
N MET A 86 -17.81 -3.18 -6.73
CA MET A 86 -17.42 -1.82 -7.12
C MET A 86 -17.22 -0.98 -5.86
N ILE A 87 -16.24 -0.08 -5.88
CA ILE A 87 -15.95 0.82 -4.78
C ILE A 87 -16.40 2.23 -5.17
N GLY A 88 -17.29 2.83 -4.38
CA GLY A 88 -17.81 4.18 -4.64
C GLY A 88 -18.52 4.35 -6.00
N GLY A 89 -19.04 3.25 -6.58
CA GLY A 89 -19.64 3.24 -7.91
C GLY A 89 -18.65 3.34 -9.08
N ASN A 90 -17.34 3.25 -8.81
CA ASN A 90 -16.29 3.33 -9.82
C ASN A 90 -15.62 1.96 -10.02
N SER A 91 -15.57 1.47 -11.26
CA SER A 91 -14.89 0.23 -11.61
C SER A 91 -13.37 0.34 -11.59
N ASP A 92 -12.81 1.55 -11.71
CA ASP A 92 -11.37 1.73 -11.88
C ASP A 92 -10.61 1.71 -10.55
N ILE A 93 -11.34 1.67 -9.43
CA ILE A 93 -10.77 1.59 -8.08
C ILE A 93 -10.59 0.12 -7.70
N ALA A 94 -9.34 -0.31 -7.56
CA ALA A 94 -8.98 -1.67 -7.17
C ALA A 94 -9.00 -1.88 -5.64
N GLY A 95 -8.68 -0.85 -4.87
CA GLY A 95 -8.69 -0.85 -3.41
C GLY A 95 -8.97 0.55 -2.86
N GLN A 96 -9.37 0.63 -1.59
CA GLN A 96 -9.52 1.90 -0.89
C GLN A 96 -9.39 1.77 0.62
N ALA A 97 -8.30 2.29 1.18
CA ALA A 97 -8.14 2.52 2.61
C ALA A 97 -9.15 3.57 3.12
N GLN A 98 -9.98 3.18 4.10
CA GLN A 98 -11.06 4.01 4.61
C GLN A 98 -10.57 4.94 5.73
N ALA A 99 -10.90 6.23 5.62
CA ALA A 99 -10.61 7.23 6.62
C ALA A 99 -11.69 8.31 6.69
N LEU A 100 -11.82 8.93 7.86
CA LEU A 100 -12.62 10.13 8.08
C LEU A 100 -11.71 11.36 8.06
N ARG A 101 -12.09 12.34 7.24
CA ARG A 101 -11.49 13.68 7.27
C ARG A 101 -12.46 14.64 7.96
N SER A 102 -11.95 15.42 8.90
CA SER A 102 -12.69 16.51 9.55
C SER A 102 -11.83 17.79 9.60
N GLY A 103 -12.46 18.92 9.89
CA GLY A 103 -11.79 20.23 9.93
C GLY A 103 -11.86 21.00 8.61
N THR A 104 -11.07 22.06 8.52
CA THR A 104 -11.04 23.00 7.38
C THR A 104 -9.65 23.02 6.73
N GLU A 105 -9.54 23.65 5.56
CA GLU A 105 -8.26 23.78 4.85
C GLU A 105 -7.17 24.34 5.78
N GLY A 106 -6.01 23.66 5.81
CA GLY A 106 -4.88 23.98 6.68
C GLY A 106 -4.96 23.39 8.10
N ASN A 107 -6.10 22.85 8.53
CA ASN A 107 -6.32 22.25 9.86
C ASN A 107 -7.20 20.98 9.77
N TYR A 108 -6.96 20.15 8.76
CA TYR A 108 -7.60 18.85 8.66
C TYR A 108 -7.03 17.87 9.68
N THR A 109 -7.90 17.02 10.20
CA THR A 109 -7.51 15.79 10.88
C THR A 109 -7.97 14.59 10.06
N ILE A 110 -7.18 13.51 10.11
CA ILE A 110 -7.47 12.26 9.43
C ILE A 110 -7.51 11.16 10.49
N ARG A 111 -8.61 10.40 10.50
CA ARG A 111 -8.78 9.22 11.35
C ARG A 111 -8.99 7.99 10.48
N SER A 112 -8.08 7.02 10.58
CA SER A 112 -8.28 5.70 9.99
C SER A 112 -9.57 5.04 10.52
N LEU A 113 -10.32 4.39 9.63
CA LEU A 113 -11.47 3.55 9.99
C LEU A 113 -11.09 2.07 10.19
N GLY A 114 -9.81 1.70 10.10
CA GLY A 114 -9.33 0.32 10.30
C GLY A 114 -9.90 -0.66 9.27
N LYS A 115 -10.27 -0.18 8.08
CA LYS A 115 -10.90 -0.95 7.01
C LYS A 115 -10.30 -0.61 5.66
N ILE A 116 -10.04 -1.63 4.85
CA ILE A 116 -9.65 -1.51 3.45
C ILE A 116 -10.73 -2.19 2.60
N LEU A 117 -11.28 -1.47 1.63
CA LEU A 117 -12.16 -2.04 0.61
C LEU A 117 -11.31 -2.62 -0.51
N ILE A 118 -11.68 -3.80 -1.02
CA ILE A 118 -10.98 -4.48 -2.10
C ILE A 118 -11.98 -4.86 -3.19
N ARG A 119 -11.66 -4.56 -4.46
CA ARG A 119 -12.53 -4.92 -5.57
C ARG A 119 -12.41 -6.42 -5.88
N SER A 120 -13.53 -7.12 -6.07
CA SER A 120 -13.55 -8.57 -6.30
C SER A 120 -12.69 -9.04 -7.48
N ASN A 121 -12.45 -8.20 -8.48
CA ASN A 121 -11.63 -8.57 -9.65
C ASN A 121 -10.12 -8.62 -9.35
N VAL A 122 -9.64 -8.01 -8.26
CA VAL A 122 -8.21 -8.10 -7.89
C VAL A 122 -7.85 -9.51 -7.44
N LEU A 123 -8.85 -10.33 -7.13
CA LEU A 123 -8.69 -11.73 -6.78
C LEU A 123 -8.48 -12.64 -8.00
N ASN A 124 -8.41 -12.09 -9.22
CA ASN A 124 -8.06 -12.86 -10.40
C ASN A 124 -6.61 -13.37 -10.39
N SER A 125 -5.75 -12.78 -9.55
CA SER A 125 -4.36 -13.22 -9.36
C SER A 125 -3.88 -12.86 -7.95
N ILE A 126 -3.08 -13.74 -7.35
CA ILE A 126 -2.44 -13.44 -6.06
C ILE A 126 -1.42 -12.29 -6.15
N ARG A 127 -0.84 -12.08 -7.32
CA ARG A 127 0.06 -10.93 -7.56
C ARG A 127 -0.73 -9.63 -7.59
N GLN A 128 -1.92 -9.63 -8.20
CA GLN A 128 -2.77 -8.45 -8.23
C GLN A 128 -3.27 -8.11 -6.82
N LEU A 129 -3.77 -9.12 -6.10
CA LEU A 129 -4.16 -8.96 -4.70
C LEU A 129 -2.98 -8.43 -3.86
N GLY A 130 -1.78 -9.01 -4.01
CA GLY A 130 -0.58 -8.58 -3.31
C GLY A 130 -0.19 -7.13 -3.57
N SER A 131 -0.26 -6.68 -4.82
CA SER A 131 0.00 -5.27 -5.19
C SER A 131 -1.00 -4.33 -4.52
N VAL A 132 -2.30 -4.60 -4.68
CA VAL A 132 -3.37 -3.73 -4.17
C VAL A 132 -3.37 -3.70 -2.65
N VAL A 133 -3.26 -4.85 -1.98
CA VAL A 133 -3.20 -4.90 -0.51
C VAL A 133 -2.02 -4.07 0.02
N GLY A 134 -0.82 -4.26 -0.51
CA GLY A 134 0.33 -3.48 -0.05
C GLY A 134 0.25 -1.99 -0.37
N HIS A 135 -0.36 -1.62 -1.51
CA HIS A 135 -0.67 -0.23 -1.85
C HIS A 135 -1.59 0.41 -0.80
N GLU A 136 -2.72 -0.25 -0.49
CA GLU A 136 -3.68 0.28 0.49
C GLU A 136 -3.15 0.30 1.93
N LEU A 137 -2.27 -0.65 2.30
CA LEU A 137 -1.61 -0.62 3.62
C LEU A 137 -0.67 0.58 3.77
N ASN A 138 -0.05 1.06 2.68
CA ASN A 138 0.74 2.30 2.73
C ASN A 138 -0.14 3.51 3.03
N HIS A 139 -1.30 3.64 2.38
CA HIS A 139 -2.28 4.68 2.70
C HIS A 139 -2.75 4.60 4.15
N MET A 140 -3.06 3.38 4.61
CA MET A 140 -3.47 3.16 5.99
C MET A 140 -2.40 3.61 6.99
N THR A 141 -1.14 3.28 6.72
CA THR A 141 0.01 3.72 7.53
C THR A 141 0.11 5.25 7.56
N ASP A 142 -0.10 5.94 6.43
CA ASP A 142 -0.07 7.40 6.35
C ASP A 142 -1.21 8.07 7.14
N TYR A 143 -2.36 7.39 7.27
CA TYR A 143 -3.45 7.86 8.10
C TYR A 143 -3.14 7.70 9.58
N ILE A 144 -2.49 6.60 9.97
CA ILE A 144 -2.18 6.27 11.37
C ILE A 144 -1.05 7.13 11.92
N ASN A 145 0.02 7.32 11.16
CA ASN A 145 1.18 8.11 11.59
C ASN A 145 0.98 9.63 11.43
N GLY A 146 -0.16 10.07 10.87
CA GLY A 146 -0.49 11.47 10.65
C GLY A 146 0.20 12.12 9.46
N ALA A 147 1.00 11.39 8.68
CA ALA A 147 1.70 11.93 7.51
C ALA A 147 0.71 12.48 6.48
N TYR A 148 -0.39 11.77 6.22
CA TYR A 148 -1.41 12.24 5.28
C TYR A 148 -2.04 13.57 5.71
N ALA A 149 -2.40 13.70 6.99
CA ALA A 149 -2.92 14.94 7.56
C ALA A 149 -1.88 16.08 7.43
N GLY A 150 -0.61 15.80 7.73
CA GLY A 150 0.49 16.74 7.56
C GLY A 150 0.61 17.26 6.13
N TRP A 151 0.59 16.35 5.14
CA TRP A 151 0.72 16.75 3.74
C TRP A 151 -0.48 17.54 3.22
N ILE A 152 -1.72 17.16 3.55
CA ILE A 152 -2.90 17.91 3.08
C ILE A 152 -3.02 19.28 3.75
N ASN A 153 -2.51 19.44 4.97
CA ASN A 153 -2.49 20.73 5.66
C ASN A 153 -1.39 21.65 5.12
N GLN A 154 -0.23 21.08 4.78
CA GLN A 154 0.89 21.85 4.26
C GLN A 154 0.74 22.20 2.77
N TYR A 155 0.27 21.26 1.96
CA TYR A 155 0.31 21.36 0.49
C TYR A 155 -1.07 21.42 -0.17
N LYS A 156 -2.14 21.51 0.63
CA LYS A 156 -3.54 21.39 0.20
C LYS A 156 -3.88 19.98 -0.27
N LEU A 157 -5.17 19.73 -0.47
CA LEU A 157 -5.72 18.39 -0.68
C LEU A 157 -5.13 17.66 -1.90
N VAL A 158 -4.99 18.34 -3.05
CA VAL A 158 -4.53 17.71 -4.29
C VAL A 158 -3.08 17.22 -4.18
N LYS A 159 -2.16 18.11 -3.76
CA LYS A 159 -0.75 17.72 -3.59
C LYS A 159 -0.57 16.77 -2.42
N GLY A 160 -1.29 16.97 -1.32
CA GLY A 160 -1.22 16.08 -0.16
C GLY A 160 -1.65 14.64 -0.49
N LYS A 161 -2.69 14.48 -1.32
CA LYS A 161 -3.05 13.17 -1.90
C LYS A 161 -1.93 12.60 -2.77
N ALA A 162 -1.37 13.41 -3.66
CA ALA A 162 -0.29 12.96 -4.53
C ALA A 162 0.94 12.44 -3.75
N TYR A 163 1.29 13.03 -2.60
CA TYR A 163 2.37 12.52 -1.74
C TYR A 163 2.12 11.09 -1.24
N SER A 164 0.90 10.80 -0.78
CA SER A 164 0.54 9.45 -0.30
C SER A 164 0.52 8.44 -1.45
N GLU A 165 0.01 8.83 -2.62
CA GLU A 165 0.00 8.00 -3.84
C GLU A 165 1.43 7.71 -4.33
N VAL A 166 2.32 8.71 -4.38
CA VAL A 166 3.74 8.52 -4.75
C VAL A 166 4.40 7.51 -3.82
N LYS A 167 4.12 7.57 -2.52
CA LYS A 167 4.65 6.60 -1.55
C LYS A 167 4.12 5.19 -1.82
N ALA A 168 2.81 5.02 -2.02
CA ALA A 168 2.21 3.71 -2.27
C ALA A 168 2.69 3.08 -3.58
N TYR A 169 2.70 3.84 -4.68
CA TYR A 169 3.24 3.39 -5.97
C TYR A 169 4.77 3.16 -5.91
N GLY A 170 5.51 3.98 -5.17
CA GLY A 170 6.95 3.79 -4.95
C GLY A 170 7.23 2.48 -4.21
N TRP A 171 6.38 2.10 -3.25
CA TRP A 171 6.41 0.78 -2.63
C TRP A 171 6.18 -0.33 -3.66
N GLU A 172 5.14 -0.23 -4.50
CA GLU A 172 4.87 -1.24 -5.54
C GLU A 172 6.05 -1.40 -6.52
N GLN A 173 6.65 -0.28 -6.94
CA GLN A 173 7.85 -0.28 -7.78
C GLN A 173 9.01 -0.97 -7.07
N SER A 174 9.25 -0.65 -5.79
CA SER A 174 10.32 -1.28 -5.01
C SER A 174 10.09 -2.79 -4.91
N MET A 175 8.84 -3.22 -4.72
CA MET A 175 8.49 -4.64 -4.63
C MET A 175 8.62 -5.38 -5.97
N GLY A 176 8.82 -4.66 -7.07
CA GLY A 176 8.80 -5.22 -8.42
C GLY A 176 7.44 -5.78 -8.77
N SER A 177 6.36 -5.11 -8.33
CA SER A 177 5.00 -5.54 -8.66
C SER A 177 4.76 -5.48 -10.17
N PRO A 178 4.22 -6.52 -10.81
CA PRO A 178 3.84 -6.47 -12.22
C PRO A 178 2.60 -5.58 -12.47
N TYR A 179 1.89 -5.17 -11.41
CA TYR A 179 0.74 -4.27 -11.47
C TYR A 179 1.11 -2.81 -11.16
N PHE A 180 2.40 -2.50 -11.01
CA PHE A 180 2.87 -1.13 -10.82
C PHE A 180 2.45 -0.23 -11.98
N ASN A 181 1.64 0.79 -11.67
CA ASN A 181 1.19 1.77 -12.65
C ASN A 181 2.17 2.96 -12.74
N SER A 182 3.16 2.84 -13.62
CA SER A 182 4.18 3.87 -13.82
C SER A 182 3.62 5.22 -14.29
N GLN A 183 2.50 5.22 -15.03
CA GLN A 183 1.84 6.45 -15.49
C GLN A 183 1.23 7.21 -14.31
N MET A 184 0.49 6.51 -13.44
CA MET A 184 -0.08 7.10 -12.22
C MET A 184 0.98 7.55 -11.23
N TYR A 185 2.06 6.77 -11.08
CA TYR A 185 3.21 7.18 -10.28
C TYR A 185 3.81 8.51 -10.78
N ASN A 186 4.11 8.59 -12.08
CA ASN A 186 4.70 9.79 -12.68
C ASN A 186 3.74 10.99 -12.65
N HIS A 187 2.43 10.75 -12.82
CA HIS A 187 1.40 11.79 -12.68
C HIS A 187 1.43 12.39 -11.27
N ASN A 188 1.33 11.57 -10.22
CA ASN A 188 1.37 12.04 -8.85
C ASN A 188 2.73 12.66 -8.50
N LEU A 189 3.83 12.10 -8.97
CA LEU A 189 5.17 12.66 -8.78
C LEU A 189 5.26 14.08 -9.34
N ASN A 190 4.67 14.33 -10.51
CA ASN A 190 4.63 15.68 -11.09
C ASN A 190 3.77 16.66 -10.27
N LEU A 191 2.72 16.19 -9.60
CA LEU A 191 1.92 17.03 -8.70
C LEU A 191 2.67 17.40 -7.41
N THR A 192 3.63 16.59 -6.97
CA THR A 192 4.44 16.82 -5.76
C THR A 192 5.63 17.77 -5.96
N LYS A 193 6.00 18.06 -7.21
CA LYS A 193 6.99 19.09 -7.55
C LYS A 193 6.46 20.50 -7.28
#